data_AF-A0A1J3HQG5-F1
#
_entry.id   AF-A0A1J3HQG5-F1
#
_cell.length_a   1.000
_cell.length_b   1.000
_cell.length_c   1.000
_cell.angle_alpha   90.00
_cell.angle_beta   90.00
_cell.angle_gamma   90.00
#
_symmetry.space_group_name_H-M   'P 1'
#
loop_
_entity.id
_entity.type
_entity.pdbx_description
1 polymer ?
#
loop_
_entity_poly.entity_id
_entity_poly.type
_entity_poly.pdbx_seq_one_letter_code
_entity_poly.pdbx_strand_id
1 'polypeptide(L)'
;MAATFDGVSNVVGMSLRNELRGPKQNVNDWFKYMQQGAEAVHSANKNVLVILSGLSFDNDLSFVRSRSVKLSFTGKLVFEMHWYSFSDGNSWASNNPNDNCGRVLNRIGNNGGFLLNQGFPLFLSEFGIDERGGNVNDNRYFGCLSAWAADNDVDWALWALTGDYYLREGVVGLVEYYGALDSDWISVRNSSFLQMISLLQSPLQGPGPRTDAYNLVFHPLTGLCLVRSLDDTTMVTLGPCNSSEPWSYTKKTIRIKGQNLCLQSNGAQNRVTMTKTSCSTPGSIWQTISASRLHLASTISNKTSLCLDVDGTNNVVANDC
;
A
#
# COMPACT_ATOMS: atom_id res chain seq x y z
N MET A 1 -11.37 14.04 26.99
CA MET A 1 -11.24 12.87 26.10
C MET A 1 -9.98 12.08 26.44
N ALA A 2 -8.77 12.62 26.25
CA ALA A 2 -7.53 11.88 26.52
C ALA A 2 -7.44 11.24 27.92
N ALA A 3 -7.69 12.04 28.98
CA ALA A 3 -7.71 11.56 30.36
C ALA A 3 -8.80 10.50 30.65
N THR A 4 -9.92 10.53 29.91
CA THR A 4 -11.02 9.55 30.08
C THR A 4 -10.58 8.14 29.70
N PHE A 5 -9.63 8.02 28.77
CA PHE A 5 -9.11 6.74 28.28
C PHE A 5 -7.70 6.44 28.83
N ASP A 6 -7.24 7.16 29.85
CA ASP A 6 -5.98 6.80 30.50
C ASP A 6 -6.10 5.44 31.20
N GLY A 7 -5.15 4.55 30.93
CA GLY A 7 -5.19 3.15 31.35
C GLY A 7 -6.11 2.23 30.52
N VAL A 8 -6.81 2.73 29.51
CA VAL A 8 -7.66 1.89 28.63
C VAL A 8 -6.84 1.35 27.47
N SER A 9 -6.44 0.08 27.55
CA SER A 9 -5.54 -0.56 26.57
C SER A 9 -6.08 -0.66 25.15
N ASN A 10 -7.41 -0.59 24.98
CA ASN A 10 -8.05 -0.65 23.65
C ASN A 10 -7.96 0.67 22.88
N VAL A 11 -7.63 1.79 23.53
CA VAL A 11 -7.41 3.07 22.86
C VAL A 11 -5.91 3.26 22.67
N VAL A 12 -5.44 2.98 21.45
CA VAL A 12 -4.00 2.98 21.14
C VAL A 12 -3.49 4.31 20.60
N GLY A 13 -4.37 5.15 20.06
CA GLY A 13 -4.02 6.42 19.44
C GLY A 13 -5.16 7.42 19.45
N MET A 14 -4.82 8.71 19.31
CA MET A 14 -5.77 9.81 19.19
C MET A 14 -5.32 10.73 18.05
N SER A 15 -6.10 10.76 16.97
CA SER A 15 -5.98 11.79 15.95
C SER A 15 -6.60 13.10 16.43
N LEU A 16 -5.87 14.19 16.24
CA LEU A 16 -6.29 15.52 16.71
C LEU A 16 -7.39 16.13 15.85
N ARG A 17 -7.41 15.85 14.54
CA ARG A 17 -8.28 16.46 13.54
C ARG A 17 -8.49 15.50 12.37
N ASN A 18 -9.60 15.69 11.67
CA ASN A 18 -9.92 14.97 10.44
C ASN A 18 -10.08 15.97 9.30
N GLU A 19 -9.38 15.73 8.19
CA GLU A 19 -9.53 16.41 6.90
C GLU A 19 -9.57 17.94 6.99
N LEU A 20 -8.52 18.56 7.56
CA LEU A 20 -8.43 20.02 7.53
C LEU A 20 -8.47 20.50 6.07
N ARG A 21 -9.45 21.35 5.75
CA ARG A 21 -9.77 21.73 4.37
C ARG A 21 -10.38 23.12 4.23
N GLY A 22 -10.38 23.62 3.00
CA GLY A 22 -11.01 24.89 2.61
C GLY A 22 -10.05 26.08 2.52
N PRO A 23 -10.58 27.27 2.16
CA PRO A 23 -9.76 28.44 1.79
C PRO A 23 -9.04 29.11 2.97
N LYS A 24 -9.37 28.73 4.22
CA LYS A 24 -8.79 29.29 5.44
C LYS A 24 -7.68 28.42 6.05
N GLN A 25 -7.26 27.37 5.37
CA GLN A 25 -6.17 26.54 5.84
C GLN A 25 -4.88 27.36 5.94
N ASN A 26 -4.19 27.22 7.06
CA ASN A 26 -3.04 28.05 7.38
C ASN A 26 -1.99 27.21 8.12
N VAL A 27 -0.79 27.16 7.56
CA VAL A 27 0.34 26.39 8.11
C VAL A 27 0.74 26.90 9.50
N ASN A 28 0.71 28.20 9.75
CA ASN A 28 1.07 28.74 11.06
C ASN A 28 0.05 28.36 12.13
N ASP A 29 -1.24 28.41 11.81
CA ASP A 29 -2.30 27.95 12.72
C ASP A 29 -2.22 26.44 12.93
N TRP A 30 -1.92 25.65 11.88
CA TRP A 30 -1.68 24.22 12.00
C TRP A 30 -0.56 23.96 13.02
N PHE A 31 0.62 24.57 12.88
CA PHE A 31 1.72 24.38 13.84
C PHE A 31 1.35 24.81 15.25
N LYS A 32 0.62 25.93 15.39
CA LYS A 32 0.20 26.41 16.70
C LYS A 32 -0.75 25.44 17.38
N TYR A 33 -1.85 25.07 16.72
CA TYR A 33 -2.94 24.33 17.36
C TYR A 33 -2.69 22.82 17.39
N MET A 34 -2.04 22.25 16.37
CA MET A 34 -1.68 20.82 16.40
C MET A 34 -0.65 20.54 17.48
N GLN A 35 0.34 21.43 17.68
CA GLN A 35 1.28 21.28 18.79
C GLN A 35 0.61 21.45 20.15
N GLN A 36 -0.25 22.46 20.33
CA GLN A 36 -0.99 22.64 21.58
C GLN A 36 -1.87 21.43 21.90
N GLY A 37 -2.58 20.89 20.89
CA GLY A 37 -3.39 19.69 21.03
C GLY A 37 -2.55 18.46 21.37
N ALA A 38 -1.41 18.29 20.71
CA ALA A 38 -0.50 17.18 20.95
C ALA A 38 0.05 17.17 22.37
N GLU A 39 0.52 18.33 22.87
CA GLU A 39 0.99 18.48 24.24
C GLU A 39 -0.13 18.21 25.25
N ALA A 40 -1.35 18.71 24.98
CA ALA A 40 -2.50 18.49 25.87
C ALA A 40 -2.89 17.01 25.94
N VAL A 41 -2.94 16.30 24.80
CA VAL A 41 -3.23 14.87 24.76
C VAL A 41 -2.16 14.08 25.48
N HIS A 42 -0.88 14.30 25.16
CA HIS A 42 0.22 13.55 25.77
C HIS A 42 0.35 13.81 27.28
N SER A 43 0.13 15.05 27.72
CA SER A 43 0.10 15.38 29.15
C SER A 43 -1.03 14.69 29.90
N ALA A 44 -2.17 14.47 29.25
CA ALA A 44 -3.35 13.84 29.85
C ALA A 44 -3.33 12.31 29.77
N ASN A 45 -2.64 11.74 28.77
CA ASN A 45 -2.50 10.30 28.57
C ASN A 45 -1.21 10.01 27.80
N LYS A 46 -0.18 9.52 28.51
CA LYS A 46 1.14 9.23 27.93
C LYS A 46 1.20 7.90 27.18
N ASN A 47 0.16 7.07 27.29
CA ASN A 47 0.14 5.71 26.76
C ASN A 47 -0.23 5.67 25.26
N VAL A 48 -1.06 6.62 24.81
CA VAL A 48 -1.57 6.69 23.43
C VAL A 48 -0.56 7.29 22.46
N LEU A 49 -0.66 6.88 21.20
CA LEU A 49 -0.08 7.59 20.05
C LEU A 49 -0.84 8.91 19.84
N VAL A 50 -0.11 9.98 19.54
CA VAL A 50 -0.67 11.27 19.16
C VAL A 50 -0.49 11.43 17.65
N ILE A 51 -1.61 11.43 16.94
CA ILE A 51 -1.63 11.39 15.48
C ILE A 51 -1.92 12.80 14.93
N LEU A 52 -1.05 13.28 14.05
CA LEU A 52 -1.17 14.59 13.41
C LEU A 52 -1.61 14.47 11.95
N SER A 53 -2.84 14.89 11.70
CA SER A 53 -3.43 15.05 10.38
C SER A 53 -2.83 16.23 9.60
N GLY A 54 -2.88 16.13 8.27
CA GLY A 54 -2.35 17.12 7.35
C GLY A 54 -3.32 18.24 7.00
N LEU A 55 -2.97 18.97 5.94
CA LEU A 55 -3.85 19.90 5.25
C LEU A 55 -4.44 19.24 4.00
N SER A 56 -5.40 19.90 3.39
CA SER A 56 -6.03 19.52 2.13
C SER A 56 -6.65 18.13 2.17
N PHE A 57 -7.59 17.92 3.09
CA PHE A 57 -8.23 16.61 3.31
C PHE A 57 -7.20 15.54 3.72
N ASP A 58 -6.25 15.93 4.57
CA ASP A 58 -5.12 15.10 5.00
C ASP A 58 -4.27 14.53 3.85
N ASN A 59 -4.20 15.24 2.72
CA ASN A 59 -3.35 14.88 1.58
C ASN A 59 -2.00 15.61 1.56
N ASP A 60 -1.75 16.56 2.48
CA ASP A 60 -0.55 17.40 2.45
C ASP A 60 0.06 17.64 3.84
N LEU A 61 1.26 17.09 4.06
CA LEU A 61 2.17 17.37 5.17
C LEU A 61 3.52 17.93 4.66
N SER A 62 3.60 18.37 3.41
CA SER A 62 4.86 18.80 2.78
C SER A 62 5.54 19.96 3.52
N PHE A 63 4.75 20.82 4.15
CA PHE A 63 5.23 21.96 4.95
C PHE A 63 5.99 21.53 6.22
N VAL A 64 5.80 20.30 6.72
CA VAL A 64 6.56 19.76 7.85
C VAL A 64 8.03 19.53 7.48
N ARG A 65 8.32 19.33 6.18
CA ARG A 65 9.70 19.13 5.69
C ARG A 65 10.60 20.33 5.99
N SER A 66 10.08 21.55 5.86
CA SER A 66 10.84 22.79 6.06
C SER A 66 10.77 23.32 7.49
N ARG A 67 9.78 22.88 8.27
CA ARG A 67 9.58 23.27 9.67
C ARG A 67 9.17 22.06 10.49
N SER A 68 10.05 21.57 11.35
CA SER A 68 9.72 20.48 12.25
C SER A 68 8.70 20.90 13.31
N VAL A 69 7.86 19.94 13.71
CA VAL A 69 6.97 20.09 14.86
C VAL A 69 7.83 20.14 16.13
N LYS A 70 7.54 21.11 17.02
CA LYS A 70 8.24 21.24 18.31
C LYS A 70 7.34 20.73 19.43
N LEU A 71 7.67 19.56 19.96
CA LEU A 71 6.97 18.91 21.07
C LEU A 71 7.96 18.51 22.17
N SER A 72 7.47 18.37 23.39
CA SER A 72 8.18 17.82 24.55
C SER A 72 8.45 16.31 24.43
N PHE A 73 7.81 15.65 23.44
CA PHE A 73 7.88 14.22 23.19
C PHE A 73 7.93 13.92 21.68
N THR A 74 8.54 12.80 21.30
CA THR A 74 8.55 12.31 19.91
C THR A 74 8.26 10.82 19.80
N GLY A 75 8.57 10.01 20.83
CA GLY A 75 8.37 8.55 20.81
C GLY A 75 6.91 8.08 20.78
N LYS A 76 5.94 8.99 20.74
CA LYS A 76 4.50 8.73 20.61
C LYS A 76 3.87 9.50 19.45
N LEU A 77 4.67 10.21 18.66
CA LEU A 77 4.19 11.05 17.55
C LEU A 77 4.03 10.20 16.28
N VAL A 78 2.88 10.32 15.64
CA VAL A 78 2.57 9.71 14.35
C VAL A 78 1.98 10.78 13.43
N PHE A 79 2.27 10.72 12.14
CA PHE A 79 1.59 11.53 11.14
C PHE A 79 0.60 10.67 10.37
N GLU A 80 -0.48 11.25 9.88
CA GLU A 80 -1.45 10.52 9.06
C GLU A 80 -1.74 11.18 7.72
N MET A 81 -2.19 10.38 6.76
CA MET A 81 -2.53 10.82 5.42
C MET A 81 -3.68 9.98 4.85
N HIS A 82 -4.53 10.62 4.07
CA HIS A 82 -5.60 9.96 3.34
C HIS A 82 -5.18 9.68 1.89
N TRP A 83 -5.68 8.60 1.30
CA TRP A 83 -5.45 8.33 -0.12
C TRP A 83 -6.65 7.66 -0.76
N TYR A 84 -7.39 8.45 -1.54
CA TYR A 84 -8.46 7.98 -2.40
C TYR A 84 -8.19 8.31 -3.88
N SER A 85 -8.81 7.53 -4.78
CA SER A 85 -8.74 7.74 -6.23
C SER A 85 -9.19 9.14 -6.64
N PHE A 86 -10.25 9.65 -6.01
CA PHE A 86 -10.89 10.92 -6.33
C PHE A 86 -10.06 12.14 -5.91
N SER A 87 -9.05 11.97 -5.04
CA SER A 87 -8.04 13.00 -4.78
C SER A 87 -7.24 13.35 -6.05
N ASP A 88 -7.28 12.50 -7.08
CA ASP A 88 -6.66 12.70 -8.39
C ASP A 88 -7.69 13.01 -9.49
N GLY A 89 -8.90 13.44 -9.10
CA GLY A 89 -10.03 13.64 -10.01
C GLY A 89 -10.35 12.35 -10.75
N ASN A 90 -10.55 12.44 -12.07
CA ASN A 90 -10.86 11.30 -12.93
C ASN A 90 -9.63 10.70 -13.65
N SER A 91 -8.41 11.01 -13.17
CA SER A 91 -7.20 10.72 -13.93
C SER A 91 -6.87 9.24 -14.04
N TRP A 92 -7.31 8.39 -13.10
CA TRP A 92 -7.11 6.94 -13.20
C TRP A 92 -8.00 6.33 -14.30
N ALA A 93 -9.18 6.89 -14.51
CA ALA A 93 -10.05 6.48 -15.61
C ALA A 93 -9.58 7.03 -16.97
N SER A 94 -9.09 8.28 -17.01
CA SER A 94 -8.78 8.96 -18.27
C SER A 94 -7.38 8.70 -18.83
N ASN A 95 -6.41 8.34 -17.99
CA ASN A 95 -5.01 8.25 -18.38
C ASN A 95 -4.48 6.81 -18.26
N ASN A 96 -3.26 6.60 -18.79
CA ASN A 96 -2.53 5.36 -18.56
C ASN A 96 -2.29 5.16 -17.04
N PRO A 97 -2.72 4.02 -16.45
CA PRO A 97 -2.60 3.79 -15.01
C PRO A 97 -1.16 3.80 -14.49
N ASN A 98 -0.18 3.39 -15.30
CA ASN A 98 1.22 3.34 -14.88
C ASN A 98 1.86 4.73 -14.83
N ASP A 99 1.60 5.56 -15.84
CA ASP A 99 2.04 6.95 -15.83
C ASP A 99 1.37 7.72 -14.70
N ASN A 100 0.08 7.47 -14.49
CA ASN A 100 -0.65 8.08 -13.39
C ASN A 100 -0.08 7.65 -12.03
N CYS A 101 0.15 6.34 -11.85
CA CYS A 101 0.76 5.81 -10.63
C CYS A 101 2.14 6.44 -10.37
N GLY A 102 3.03 6.53 -11.37
CA GLY A 102 4.32 7.20 -11.20
C GLY A 102 4.19 8.66 -10.76
N ARG A 103 3.25 9.41 -11.33
CA ARG A 103 2.94 10.79 -10.93
C ARG A 103 2.39 10.88 -9.50
N VAL A 104 1.43 10.01 -9.15
CA VAL A 104 0.80 10.01 -7.83
C VAL A 104 1.80 9.59 -6.76
N LEU A 105 2.65 8.60 -7.01
CA LEU A 105 3.72 8.21 -6.08
C LEU A 105 4.69 9.36 -5.80
N ASN A 106 5.02 10.19 -6.81
CA ASN A 106 5.82 11.40 -6.59
C ASN A 106 5.08 12.40 -5.68
N ARG A 107 3.77 12.61 -5.87
CA ARG A 107 2.96 13.46 -4.98
C ARG A 107 2.95 12.89 -3.55
N ILE A 108 2.63 11.61 -3.38
CA ILE A 108 2.55 10.94 -2.09
C ILE A 108 3.90 11.02 -1.35
N GLY A 109 5.00 10.74 -2.04
CA GLY A 109 6.35 10.88 -1.48
C GLY A 109 6.69 12.32 -1.08
N ASN A 110 6.24 13.32 -1.85
CA ASN A 110 6.47 14.72 -1.53
C ASN A 110 5.63 15.22 -0.35
N ASN A 111 4.38 14.77 -0.28
CA ASN A 111 3.39 15.27 0.65
C ASN A 111 3.43 14.60 2.02
N GLY A 112 3.75 13.31 2.11
CA GLY A 112 3.78 12.61 3.40
C GLY A 112 4.83 11.51 3.47
N GLY A 113 5.05 10.76 2.37
CA GLY A 113 5.95 9.61 2.36
C GLY A 113 7.40 9.92 2.75
N PHE A 114 7.87 11.18 2.61
CA PHE A 114 9.20 11.58 3.08
C PHE A 114 9.39 11.43 4.60
N LEU A 115 8.31 11.41 5.39
CA LEU A 115 8.37 11.28 6.85
C LEU A 115 8.94 9.91 7.27
N LEU A 116 8.65 8.85 6.51
CA LEU A 116 9.22 7.52 6.71
C LEU A 116 10.76 7.57 6.61
N ASN A 117 11.30 8.28 5.61
CA ASN A 117 12.74 8.47 5.44
C ASN A 117 13.38 9.33 6.56
N GLN A 118 12.58 10.09 7.31
CA GLN A 118 13.01 10.86 8.47
C GLN A 118 12.86 10.07 9.78
N GLY A 119 12.41 8.81 9.73
CA GLY A 119 12.23 7.95 10.89
C GLY A 119 10.93 8.21 11.67
N PHE A 120 9.98 8.94 11.09
CA PHE A 120 8.64 9.11 11.67
C PHE A 120 7.67 8.06 11.13
N PRO A 121 6.80 7.49 11.97
CA PRO A 121 5.68 6.68 11.50
C PRO A 121 4.70 7.52 10.65
N LEU A 122 4.24 6.94 9.54
CA LEU A 122 3.17 7.48 8.71
C LEU A 122 2.03 6.47 8.68
N PHE A 123 0.87 6.88 9.17
CA PHE A 123 -0.36 6.11 9.22
C PHE A 123 -1.23 6.45 8.01
N LEU A 124 -1.52 5.47 7.15
CA LEU A 124 -2.51 5.61 6.08
C LEU A 124 -3.90 5.47 6.71
N SER A 125 -4.38 6.55 7.34
CA SER A 125 -5.57 6.53 8.21
C SER A 125 -6.87 6.33 7.46
N GLU A 126 -6.91 6.66 6.16
CA GLU A 126 -8.08 6.40 5.32
C GLU A 126 -7.70 6.12 3.87
N PHE A 127 -8.27 5.05 3.33
CA PHE A 127 -8.31 4.70 1.92
C PHE A 127 -9.49 3.75 1.68
N GLY A 128 -9.87 3.54 0.42
CA GLY A 128 -10.95 2.60 0.09
C GLY A 128 -11.39 2.65 -1.37
N ILE A 129 -12.22 1.70 -1.77
CA ILE A 129 -12.81 1.63 -3.11
C ILE A 129 -14.30 1.38 -3.02
N ASP A 130 -15.05 1.75 -4.06
CA ASP A 130 -16.38 1.20 -4.28
C ASP A 130 -16.28 -0.31 -4.59
N GLU A 131 -16.54 -1.14 -3.58
CA GLU A 131 -16.35 -2.58 -3.64
C GLU A 131 -17.34 -3.30 -4.56
N ARG A 132 -18.32 -2.60 -5.15
CA ARG A 132 -19.17 -3.14 -6.23
C ARG A 132 -18.41 -3.37 -7.54
N GLY A 133 -17.22 -2.76 -7.67
CA GLY A 133 -16.34 -2.92 -8.83
C GLY A 133 -16.76 -2.13 -10.09
N GLY A 134 -17.79 -1.29 -10.00
CA GLY A 134 -18.24 -0.45 -11.13
C GLY A 134 -17.43 0.84 -11.31
N ASN A 135 -16.65 1.25 -10.31
CA ASN A 135 -15.89 2.49 -10.35
C ASN A 135 -14.50 2.28 -10.98
N VAL A 136 -14.34 2.76 -12.22
CA VAL A 136 -13.10 2.64 -12.99
C VAL A 136 -11.91 3.34 -12.32
N ASN A 137 -12.14 4.48 -11.65
CA ASN A 137 -11.09 5.25 -11.00
C ASN A 137 -10.54 4.46 -9.80
N ASP A 138 -11.46 3.91 -9.00
CA ASP A 138 -11.14 3.08 -7.83
C ASP A 138 -10.41 1.79 -8.22
N ASN A 139 -10.93 1.06 -9.20
CA ASN A 139 -10.33 -0.19 -9.65
C ASN A 139 -8.90 -0.02 -10.16
N ARG A 140 -8.59 1.13 -10.78
CA ARG A 140 -7.28 1.38 -11.41
C ARG A 140 -6.23 1.96 -10.47
N TYR A 141 -6.60 2.70 -9.42
CA TYR A 141 -5.61 3.22 -8.47
C TYR A 141 -5.16 2.17 -7.46
N PHE A 142 -6.02 1.20 -7.15
CA PHE A 142 -5.82 0.35 -5.98
C PHE A 142 -4.52 -0.45 -6.03
N GLY A 143 -4.14 -0.98 -7.19
CA GLY A 143 -2.86 -1.67 -7.36
C GLY A 143 -1.64 -0.76 -7.13
N CYS A 144 -1.76 0.55 -7.37
CA CYS A 144 -0.70 1.50 -7.05
C CYS A 144 -0.59 1.75 -5.54
N LEU A 145 -1.74 1.91 -4.86
CA LEU A 145 -1.79 2.09 -3.42
C LEU A 145 -1.27 0.85 -2.69
N SER A 146 -1.75 -0.34 -3.03
CA SER A 146 -1.37 -1.58 -2.36
C SER A 146 0.12 -1.89 -2.53
N ALA A 147 0.68 -1.63 -3.72
CA ALA A 147 2.11 -1.77 -3.95
C ALA A 147 2.93 -0.81 -3.09
N TRP A 148 2.54 0.47 -3.00
CA TRP A 148 3.24 1.46 -2.18
C TRP A 148 3.15 1.14 -0.68
N ALA A 149 1.95 0.75 -0.21
CA ALA A 149 1.74 0.41 1.19
C ALA A 149 2.58 -0.81 1.59
N ALA A 150 2.63 -1.85 0.76
CA ALA A 150 3.48 -3.03 1.00
C ALA A 150 4.98 -2.69 0.98
N ASP A 151 5.43 -1.89 0.01
CA ASP A 151 6.84 -1.50 -0.13
C ASP A 151 7.32 -0.61 1.03
N ASN A 152 6.42 0.14 1.66
CA ASN A 152 6.74 1.06 2.75
C ASN A 152 6.35 0.53 4.14
N ASP A 153 5.67 -0.61 4.22
CA ASP A 153 5.20 -1.24 5.46
C ASP A 153 4.49 -0.25 6.39
N VAL A 154 3.57 0.53 5.82
CA VAL A 154 2.81 1.54 6.58
C VAL A 154 1.68 0.88 7.34
N ASP A 155 1.43 1.33 8.57
CA ASP A 155 0.17 1.05 9.26
C ASP A 155 -0.99 1.74 8.52
N TRP A 156 -2.17 1.13 8.55
CA TRP A 156 -3.30 1.61 7.76
C TRP A 156 -4.66 1.33 8.42
N ALA A 157 -5.66 2.11 8.02
CA ALA A 157 -7.06 1.87 8.34
C ALA A 157 -7.93 2.02 7.08
N LEU A 158 -8.72 0.99 6.81
CA LEU A 158 -9.65 0.95 5.69
C LEU A 158 -10.91 1.76 6.05
N TRP A 159 -11.32 2.66 5.17
CA TRP A 159 -12.66 3.22 5.17
C TRP A 159 -13.57 2.32 4.32
N ALA A 160 -14.45 1.52 4.90
CA ALA A 160 -14.76 1.37 6.33
C ALA A 160 -15.08 -0.09 6.71
N LEU A 161 -15.21 -0.41 8.00
CA LEU A 161 -15.70 -1.74 8.41
C LEU A 161 -17.21 -1.91 8.15
N THR A 162 -17.97 -0.81 8.22
CA THR A 162 -19.43 -0.76 8.24
C THR A 162 -20.09 -1.34 6.97
N GLY A 163 -21.20 -2.07 7.12
CA GLY A 163 -22.01 -2.52 5.98
C GLY A 163 -23.08 -1.53 5.52
N ASP A 164 -23.81 -0.94 6.47
CA ASP A 164 -24.79 0.11 6.25
C ASP A 164 -24.84 1.10 7.43
N TYR A 165 -25.56 2.21 7.26
CA TYR A 165 -25.72 3.21 8.33
C TYR A 165 -27.09 3.12 8.97
N TYR A 166 -27.13 3.16 10.31
CA TYR A 166 -28.38 3.39 11.03
C TYR A 166 -29.12 4.64 10.52
N LEU A 167 -28.37 5.72 10.25
CA LEU A 167 -28.84 6.92 9.58
C LEU A 167 -27.64 7.64 8.95
N ARG A 168 -27.69 7.93 7.64
CA ARG A 168 -26.72 8.79 6.95
C ARG A 168 -27.46 9.68 5.95
N GLU A 169 -27.19 10.98 6.01
CA GLU A 169 -27.79 11.98 5.10
C GLU A 169 -29.33 11.91 5.03
N GLY A 170 -29.97 11.55 6.16
CA GLY A 170 -31.43 11.42 6.24
C GLY A 170 -32.00 10.09 5.76
N VAL A 171 -31.14 9.15 5.31
CA VAL A 171 -31.53 7.82 4.86
C VAL A 171 -31.17 6.77 5.90
N VAL A 172 -32.16 6.01 6.35
CA VAL A 172 -31.99 4.85 7.25
C VAL A 172 -31.57 3.64 6.42
N GLY A 173 -30.58 2.88 6.90
CA GLY A 173 -30.08 1.68 6.20
C GLY A 173 -29.36 2.01 4.90
N LEU A 174 -28.75 3.20 4.79
CA LEU A 174 -27.97 3.55 3.61
C LEU A 174 -26.75 2.62 3.54
N VAL A 175 -26.62 1.86 2.45
CA VAL A 175 -25.53 0.90 2.27
C VAL A 175 -24.20 1.65 2.06
N GLU A 176 -23.15 1.24 2.76
CA GLU A 176 -21.78 1.70 2.57
C GLU A 176 -21.06 0.79 1.58
N TYR A 177 -20.94 1.24 0.34
CA TYR A 177 -20.28 0.45 -0.72
C TYR A 177 -18.76 0.49 -0.66
N TYR A 178 -18.17 1.38 0.15
CA TYR A 178 -16.76 1.33 0.54
C TYR A 178 -16.53 0.45 1.79
N GLY A 179 -17.59 -0.16 2.30
CA GLY A 179 -17.58 -0.97 3.50
C GLY A 179 -17.09 -2.40 3.25
N ALA A 180 -16.20 -2.90 4.10
CA ALA A 180 -15.70 -4.27 4.06
C ALA A 180 -16.77 -5.32 4.35
N LEU A 181 -17.78 -4.97 5.15
CA LEU A 181 -18.94 -5.82 5.44
C LEU A 181 -20.09 -5.52 4.48
N ASP A 182 -20.94 -6.52 4.24
CA ASP A 182 -22.23 -6.33 3.60
C ASP A 182 -23.29 -5.82 4.60
N SER A 183 -24.46 -5.41 4.11
CA SER A 183 -25.53 -4.85 4.95
C SER A 183 -26.13 -5.83 5.97
N ASP A 184 -25.79 -7.12 5.89
CA ASP A 184 -26.12 -8.12 6.91
C ASP A 184 -25.17 -8.09 8.13
N TRP A 185 -24.09 -7.30 8.07
CA TRP A 185 -23.04 -7.17 9.10
C TRP A 185 -22.31 -8.47 9.44
N ILE A 186 -22.43 -9.50 8.60
CA ILE A 186 -21.84 -10.83 8.79
C ILE A 186 -20.97 -11.18 7.58
N SER A 187 -21.47 -10.95 6.38
CA SER A 187 -20.81 -11.27 5.13
C SER A 187 -19.76 -10.22 4.78
N VAL A 188 -18.67 -10.67 4.18
CA VAL A 188 -17.70 -9.79 3.53
C VAL A 188 -18.31 -9.31 2.22
N ARG A 189 -18.27 -7.99 1.96
CA ARG A 189 -18.81 -7.41 0.72
C ARG A 189 -18.05 -7.88 -0.52
N ASN A 190 -16.72 -7.79 -0.49
CA ASN A 190 -15.88 -8.23 -1.61
C ASN A 190 -14.65 -9.02 -1.12
N SER A 191 -14.71 -10.34 -1.26
CA SER A 191 -13.61 -11.23 -0.86
C SER A 191 -12.33 -11.03 -1.67
N SER A 192 -12.45 -10.68 -2.96
CA SER A 192 -11.30 -10.33 -3.80
C SER A 192 -10.60 -9.08 -3.30
N PHE A 193 -11.36 -8.08 -2.82
CA PHE A 193 -10.80 -6.88 -2.20
C PHE A 193 -10.05 -7.20 -0.91
N LEU A 194 -10.65 -8.00 -0.01
CA LEU A 194 -9.95 -8.43 1.21
C LEU A 194 -8.67 -9.21 0.89
N GLN A 195 -8.65 -10.03 -0.17
CA GLN A 195 -7.44 -10.71 -0.60
C GLN A 195 -6.36 -9.71 -1.02
N MET A 196 -6.70 -8.66 -1.79
CA MET A 196 -5.74 -7.65 -2.24
C MET A 196 -5.01 -6.94 -1.10
N ILE A 197 -5.67 -6.73 0.06
CA ILE A 197 -5.06 -6.07 1.24
C ILE A 197 -4.53 -7.05 2.29
N SER A 198 -4.70 -8.36 2.10
CA SER A 198 -4.36 -9.35 3.12
C SER A 198 -2.87 -9.32 3.51
N LEU A 199 -1.97 -9.11 2.54
CA LEU A 199 -0.54 -8.98 2.80
C LEU A 199 -0.22 -7.79 3.72
N LEU A 200 -0.96 -6.68 3.57
CA LEU A 200 -0.71 -5.45 4.32
C LEU A 200 -0.97 -5.61 5.83
N GLN A 201 -1.63 -6.69 6.26
CA GLN A 201 -1.81 -7.01 7.68
C GLN A 201 -0.55 -7.62 8.32
N SER A 202 0.41 -8.06 7.50
CA SER A 202 1.66 -8.65 7.96
C SER A 202 2.74 -7.57 8.14
N PRO A 203 3.54 -7.60 9.21
CA PRO A 203 4.75 -6.79 9.28
C PRO A 203 5.73 -7.21 8.18
N LEU A 204 6.06 -6.28 7.27
CA LEU A 204 6.97 -6.51 6.15
C LEU A 204 8.38 -5.95 6.42
N GLN A 205 8.51 -5.02 7.36
CA GLN A 205 9.75 -4.36 7.77
C GLN A 205 9.86 -4.26 9.30
N GLY A 206 11.02 -3.80 9.78
CA GLY A 206 11.25 -3.51 11.19
C GLY A 206 11.57 -4.72 12.09
N PRO A 207 11.72 -4.48 13.41
CA PRO A 207 12.14 -5.48 14.38
C PRO A 207 10.99 -6.33 14.94
N GLY A 208 9.78 -6.22 14.37
CA GLY A 208 8.60 -6.97 14.80
C GLY A 208 8.80 -8.48 14.71
N PRO A 209 7.79 -9.28 15.13
CA PRO A 209 7.84 -10.72 14.96
C PRO A 209 8.18 -11.02 13.50
N ARG A 210 9.31 -11.69 13.26
CA ARG A 210 9.68 -12.08 11.89
C ARG A 210 8.57 -12.97 11.36
N THR A 211 7.82 -12.45 10.41
CA THR A 211 6.91 -13.26 9.61
C THR A 211 7.73 -14.12 8.66
N ASP A 212 7.17 -15.23 8.19
CA ASP A 212 7.75 -16.00 7.09
C ASP A 212 7.72 -15.21 5.76
N ALA A 213 6.99 -14.09 5.73
CA ALA A 213 6.76 -13.24 4.58
C ALA A 213 7.79 -12.10 4.50
N TYR A 214 9.00 -12.40 4.02
CA TYR A 214 10.07 -11.40 3.84
C TYR A 214 10.78 -11.55 2.49
N ASN A 215 11.24 -10.43 1.92
CA ASN A 215 11.80 -10.36 0.57
C ASN A 215 10.89 -11.01 -0.49
N LEU A 216 9.66 -10.51 -0.60
CA LEU A 216 8.63 -11.06 -1.48
C LEU A 216 8.73 -10.48 -2.90
N VAL A 217 8.15 -11.19 -3.87
CA VAL A 217 7.73 -10.60 -5.16
C VAL A 217 6.20 -10.55 -5.13
N PHE A 218 5.67 -9.38 -4.79
CA PHE A 218 4.25 -9.14 -4.57
C PHE A 218 3.54 -8.71 -5.86
N HIS A 219 2.36 -9.27 -6.12
CA HIS A 219 1.50 -8.90 -7.23
C HIS A 219 0.28 -8.08 -6.73
N PRO A 220 0.32 -6.74 -6.84
CA PRO A 220 -0.58 -5.85 -6.11
C PRO A 220 -2.05 -5.92 -6.54
N LEU A 221 -2.34 -6.39 -7.75
CA LEU A 221 -3.72 -6.53 -8.25
C LEU A 221 -4.42 -7.80 -7.76
N THR A 222 -3.67 -8.79 -7.26
CA THR A 222 -4.24 -10.05 -6.74
C THR A 222 -4.07 -10.18 -5.24
N GLY A 223 -3.16 -9.42 -4.62
CA GLY A 223 -2.79 -9.60 -3.21
C GLY A 223 -1.91 -10.83 -2.97
N LEU A 224 -1.47 -11.52 -4.02
CA LEU A 224 -0.70 -12.75 -3.95
C LEU A 224 0.78 -12.48 -4.24
N CYS A 225 1.63 -13.43 -3.89
CA CYS A 225 3.06 -13.36 -4.14
C CYS A 225 3.53 -14.48 -5.06
N LEU A 226 4.69 -14.29 -5.67
CA LEU A 226 5.39 -15.31 -6.43
C LEU A 226 5.77 -16.48 -5.51
N VAL A 227 5.32 -17.68 -5.84
CA VAL A 227 5.64 -18.92 -5.13
C VAL A 227 6.12 -19.98 -6.12
N ARG A 228 6.89 -20.98 -5.64
CA ARG A 228 7.19 -22.17 -6.45
C ARG A 228 5.95 -23.06 -6.53
N SER A 229 5.73 -23.65 -7.70
CA SER A 229 4.66 -24.65 -7.83
C SER A 229 5.00 -25.91 -6.99
N LEU A 230 3.97 -26.46 -6.36
CA LEU A 230 4.07 -27.71 -5.60
C LEU A 230 4.19 -28.93 -6.53
N ASP A 231 3.61 -28.85 -7.72
CA ASP A 231 3.62 -29.94 -8.70
C ASP A 231 4.94 -30.00 -9.48
N ASP A 232 5.51 -28.83 -9.76
CA ASP A 232 6.79 -28.70 -10.46
C ASP A 232 7.61 -27.55 -9.86
N THR A 233 8.64 -27.90 -9.10
CA THR A 233 9.52 -26.93 -8.43
C THR A 233 10.37 -26.07 -9.39
N THR A 234 10.36 -26.36 -10.69
CA THR A 234 10.96 -25.52 -11.73
C THR A 234 9.99 -24.44 -12.25
N MET A 235 8.71 -24.53 -11.90
CA MET A 235 7.67 -23.57 -12.28
C MET A 235 7.35 -22.62 -11.13
N VAL A 236 6.85 -21.44 -11.50
CA VAL A 236 6.34 -20.44 -10.56
C VAL A 236 4.87 -20.11 -10.85
N THR A 237 4.17 -19.72 -9.80
CA THR A 237 2.75 -19.31 -9.81
C THR A 237 2.54 -18.19 -8.79
N LEU A 238 1.38 -17.54 -8.79
CA LEU A 238 0.96 -16.73 -7.66
C LEU A 238 0.28 -17.60 -6.59
N GLY A 239 0.59 -17.31 -5.32
CA GLY A 239 -0.02 -17.96 -4.18
C GLY A 239 0.07 -17.12 -2.90
N PRO A 240 -0.38 -17.66 -1.75
CA PRO A 240 -0.29 -16.99 -0.46
C PRO A 240 1.14 -16.54 -0.14
N CYS A 241 1.30 -15.30 0.32
CA CYS A 241 2.63 -14.70 0.52
C CYS A 241 3.46 -15.34 1.64
N ASN A 242 2.81 -15.99 2.61
CA ASN A 242 3.50 -16.80 3.63
C ASN A 242 4.08 -18.11 3.09
N SER A 243 3.66 -18.55 1.89
CA SER A 243 4.23 -19.69 1.16
C SER A 243 5.29 -19.25 0.15
N SER A 244 5.67 -17.98 0.13
CA SER A 244 6.67 -17.45 -0.80
C SER A 244 8.08 -17.83 -0.39
N GLU A 245 8.95 -17.97 -1.38
CA GLU A 245 10.37 -18.15 -1.15
C GLU A 245 11.01 -16.81 -0.74
N PRO A 246 12.12 -16.82 0.01
CA PRO A 246 12.87 -15.61 0.27
C PRO A 246 13.58 -15.16 -1.00
N TRP A 247 12.98 -14.25 -1.76
CA TRP A 247 13.54 -13.78 -3.02
C TRP A 247 14.71 -12.82 -2.77
N SER A 248 15.51 -12.61 -3.80
CA SER A 248 16.59 -11.64 -3.83
C SER A 248 16.66 -11.06 -5.22
N TYR A 249 16.77 -9.72 -5.29
CA TYR A 249 16.90 -9.00 -6.55
C TYR A 249 18.29 -8.37 -6.61
N THR A 250 19.19 -8.94 -7.40
CA THR A 250 20.59 -8.49 -7.48
C THR A 250 21.08 -8.58 -8.91
N LYS A 251 21.78 -7.54 -9.40
CA LYS A 251 22.20 -7.43 -10.81
C LYS A 251 21.05 -7.68 -11.80
N LYS A 252 19.85 -7.20 -11.46
CA LYS A 252 18.61 -7.39 -12.25
C LYS A 252 18.16 -8.86 -12.38
N THR A 253 18.61 -9.74 -11.48
CA THR A 253 18.17 -11.15 -11.46
C THR A 253 17.30 -11.38 -10.24
N ILE A 254 16.17 -12.07 -10.42
CA ILE A 254 15.28 -12.49 -9.33
C ILE A 254 15.63 -13.93 -8.98
N ARG A 255 16.11 -14.15 -7.76
CA ARG A 255 16.68 -15.42 -7.28
C ARG A 255 16.10 -15.83 -5.94
N ILE A 256 16.03 -17.11 -5.68
CA ILE A 256 15.77 -17.60 -4.32
C ILE A 256 17.08 -17.46 -3.51
N LYS A 257 17.00 -16.80 -2.36
CA LYS A 257 18.14 -16.52 -1.49
C LYS A 257 18.80 -17.84 -1.06
N GLY A 258 20.12 -17.92 -1.21
CA GLY A 258 20.89 -19.13 -0.90
C GLY A 258 20.85 -20.22 -1.99
N GLN A 259 20.14 -20.01 -3.10
CA GLN A 259 20.07 -20.97 -4.20
C GLN A 259 20.64 -20.40 -5.52
N ASN A 260 21.15 -21.29 -6.37
CA ASN A 260 21.55 -20.98 -7.75
C ASN A 260 20.37 -21.15 -8.72
N LEU A 261 19.19 -20.67 -8.32
CA LEU A 261 17.97 -20.69 -9.10
C LEU A 261 17.52 -19.25 -9.35
N CYS A 262 17.29 -18.91 -10.61
CA CYS A 262 16.79 -17.60 -11.04
C CYS A 262 15.59 -17.75 -11.96
N LEU A 263 14.77 -16.71 -11.94
CA LEU A 263 13.63 -16.56 -12.83
C LEU A 263 14.11 -16.40 -14.29
N GLN A 264 13.48 -17.10 -15.23
CA GLN A 264 13.84 -17.16 -16.65
C GLN A 264 12.59 -17.07 -17.52
N SER A 265 12.58 -16.12 -18.44
CA SER A 265 11.59 -16.03 -19.52
C SER A 265 11.90 -17.08 -20.59
N ASN A 266 10.87 -17.78 -21.06
CA ASN A 266 10.96 -18.77 -22.12
C ASN A 266 10.38 -18.26 -23.46
N GLY A 267 10.27 -16.94 -23.62
CA GLY A 267 9.64 -16.30 -24.78
C GLY A 267 8.21 -15.83 -24.53
N ALA A 268 7.64 -15.15 -25.52
CA ALA A 268 6.32 -14.53 -25.42
C ALA A 268 5.23 -15.58 -25.22
N GLN A 269 4.26 -15.28 -24.36
CA GLN A 269 3.12 -16.14 -24.01
C GLN A 269 3.49 -17.48 -23.38
N ASN A 270 4.77 -17.68 -23.04
CA ASN A 270 5.24 -18.89 -22.38
C ASN A 270 5.31 -18.69 -20.87
N ARG A 271 5.17 -19.80 -20.14
CA ARG A 271 5.40 -19.83 -18.69
C ARG A 271 6.83 -19.41 -18.36
N VAL A 272 6.96 -18.64 -17.30
CA VAL A 272 8.25 -18.30 -16.70
C VAL A 272 8.68 -19.44 -15.78
N THR A 273 9.95 -19.83 -15.87
CA THR A 273 10.51 -20.96 -15.11
C THR A 273 11.68 -20.52 -14.25
N MET A 274 12.15 -21.43 -13.40
CA MET A 274 13.36 -21.31 -12.61
C MET A 274 14.49 -22.09 -13.27
N THR A 275 15.61 -21.44 -13.57
CA THR A 275 16.78 -22.06 -14.21
C THR A 275 17.98 -22.15 -13.27
N LYS A 276 18.76 -23.23 -13.39
CA LYS A 276 20.05 -23.44 -12.69
C LYS A 276 21.27 -23.12 -13.56
N THR A 277 21.08 -22.99 -14.87
CA THR A 277 22.17 -23.09 -15.85
C THR A 277 22.98 -21.80 -15.95
N SER A 278 22.30 -20.64 -16.00
CA SER A 278 22.94 -19.33 -15.93
C SER A 278 21.91 -18.24 -15.67
N CYS A 279 22.15 -17.42 -14.64
CA CYS A 279 21.33 -16.24 -14.34
C CYS A 279 21.79 -14.98 -15.08
N SER A 280 22.72 -15.12 -16.04
CA SER A 280 23.23 -14.00 -16.83
C SER A 280 22.73 -14.02 -18.28
N THR A 281 21.84 -14.95 -18.63
CA THR A 281 21.17 -14.99 -19.92
C THR A 281 20.23 -13.78 -20.05
N PRO A 282 19.99 -13.24 -21.26
CA PRO A 282 19.07 -12.12 -21.44
C PRO A 282 17.67 -12.37 -20.84
N GLY A 283 17.17 -13.61 -20.95
CA GLY A 283 15.87 -14.00 -20.41
C GLY A 283 15.81 -14.13 -18.87
N SER A 284 16.94 -14.06 -18.16
CA SER A 284 16.99 -14.02 -16.69
C SER A 284 17.25 -12.62 -16.11
N ILE A 285 17.34 -11.61 -16.98
CA ILE A 285 17.52 -10.22 -16.59
C ILE A 285 16.15 -9.54 -16.61
N TRP A 286 15.67 -9.14 -15.43
CA TRP A 286 14.40 -8.46 -15.23
C TRP A 286 14.67 -7.03 -14.77
N GLN A 287 14.19 -6.05 -15.51
CA GLN A 287 14.39 -4.63 -15.22
C GLN A 287 13.03 -3.93 -15.04
N THR A 288 12.97 -3.00 -14.09
CA THR A 288 11.82 -2.09 -13.96
C THR A 288 11.77 -1.12 -15.14
N ILE A 289 10.67 -1.07 -15.88
CA ILE A 289 10.55 -0.25 -17.11
C ILE A 289 9.46 0.83 -17.09
N SER A 290 8.49 0.77 -16.17
CA SER A 290 7.36 1.70 -16.12
C SER A 290 7.61 2.91 -15.23
N ALA A 291 6.82 3.99 -15.42
CA ALA A 291 6.83 5.15 -14.52
C ALA A 291 6.45 4.79 -13.07
N SER A 292 5.56 3.80 -12.90
CA SER A 292 5.21 3.19 -11.61
C SER A 292 6.34 2.34 -11.00
N ARG A 293 7.30 1.91 -11.83
CA ARG A 293 8.35 0.92 -11.53
C ARG A 293 7.83 -0.48 -11.17
N LEU A 294 6.54 -0.74 -11.33
CA LEU A 294 5.91 -2.03 -11.03
C LEU A 294 6.08 -3.08 -12.14
N HIS A 295 6.32 -2.67 -13.39
CA HIS A 295 6.54 -3.61 -14.48
C HIS A 295 7.99 -4.08 -14.55
N LEU A 296 8.19 -5.39 -14.42
CA LEU A 296 9.47 -6.07 -14.62
C LEU A 296 9.53 -6.65 -16.02
N ALA A 297 10.48 -6.20 -16.82
CA ALA A 297 10.65 -6.65 -18.20
C ALA A 297 12.00 -7.33 -18.44
N SER A 298 11.97 -8.38 -19.26
CA SER A 298 13.12 -9.09 -19.76
C SER A 298 13.29 -8.82 -21.25
N THR A 299 14.49 -8.41 -21.67
CA THR A 299 14.79 -8.16 -23.08
C THR A 299 15.28 -9.44 -23.74
N ILE A 300 14.54 -9.93 -24.73
CA ILE A 300 14.98 -11.05 -25.57
C ILE A 300 15.69 -10.48 -26.81
N SER A 301 16.65 -11.23 -27.35
CA SER A 301 17.38 -10.88 -28.58
C SER A 301 16.39 -10.43 -29.67
N ASN A 302 16.47 -9.15 -30.07
CA ASN A 302 15.68 -8.40 -31.08
C ASN A 302 14.87 -7.18 -30.57
N LYS A 303 15.20 -6.59 -29.41
CA LYS A 303 14.57 -5.36 -28.85
C LYS A 303 13.13 -5.51 -28.35
N THR A 304 12.48 -6.66 -28.56
CA THR A 304 11.18 -6.95 -27.92
C THR A 304 11.40 -7.19 -26.43
N SER A 305 10.63 -6.46 -25.61
CA SER A 305 10.68 -6.60 -24.15
C SER A 305 9.44 -7.36 -23.70
N LEU A 306 9.64 -8.40 -22.89
CA LEU A 306 8.56 -9.17 -22.31
C LEU A 306 8.41 -8.83 -20.84
N CYS A 307 7.20 -8.47 -20.44
CA CYS A 307 6.82 -8.16 -19.08
C CYS A 307 6.46 -9.44 -18.33
N LEU A 308 6.89 -9.50 -17.07
CA LEU A 308 6.44 -10.51 -16.13
C LEU A 308 4.95 -10.28 -15.87
N ASP A 309 4.15 -11.27 -16.18
CA ASP A 309 2.69 -11.17 -16.14
C ASP A 309 2.09 -12.46 -15.56
N VAL A 310 0.79 -12.46 -15.35
CA VAL A 310 0.06 -13.56 -14.72
C VAL A 310 -1.21 -13.86 -15.50
N ASP A 311 -1.41 -15.14 -15.83
CA ASP A 311 -2.60 -15.58 -16.54
C ASP A 311 -3.84 -15.71 -15.62
N GLY A 312 -5.01 -15.98 -16.21
CA GLY A 312 -6.27 -16.14 -15.45
C GLY A 312 -6.31 -17.33 -14.49
N THR A 313 -5.27 -18.16 -14.45
CA THR A 313 -5.11 -19.30 -13.54
C THR A 313 -3.91 -19.13 -12.59
N ASN A 314 -3.44 -17.89 -12.41
CA ASN A 314 -2.33 -17.51 -11.56
C ASN A 314 -0.95 -18.02 -12.02
N ASN A 315 -0.81 -18.62 -13.21
CA ASN A 315 0.52 -18.98 -13.69
C ASN A 315 1.29 -17.72 -14.09
N VAL A 316 2.57 -17.72 -13.77
CA VAL A 316 3.46 -16.63 -14.13
C VAL A 316 3.96 -16.86 -15.55
N VAL A 317 3.72 -15.87 -16.41
CA VAL A 317 4.00 -15.90 -17.85
C VAL A 317 4.81 -14.67 -18.25
N ALA A 318 5.36 -14.68 -19.46
CA ALA A 318 6.03 -13.53 -20.05
C ALA A 318 5.25 -13.05 -21.28
N ASN A 319 4.63 -11.88 -21.20
CA ASN A 319 3.85 -11.28 -22.28
C ASN A 319 4.54 -10.04 -22.86
N ASP A 320 4.15 -9.60 -24.05
CA ASP A 320 4.65 -8.33 -24.58
C ASP A 320 4.31 -7.18 -23.62
N CYS A 321 5.31 -6.34 -23.34
CA CYS A 321 5.09 -5.02 -22.80
C CYS A 321 4.53 -4.10 -23.91
#